data_AF-A0A9N9JX82-F1
#
_entry.id   AF-A0A9N9JX82-F1
#
_cell.length_a   1.000
_cell.length_b   1.000
_cell.length_c   1.000
_cell.angle_alpha   90.00
_cell.angle_beta   90.00
_cell.angle_gamma   90.00
#
_symmetry.space_group_name_H-M   'P 1'
#
loop_
_entity.id
_entity.type
_entity.pdbx_description
1 polymer ?
#
loop_
_entity_poly.entity_id
_entity_poly.type
_entity_poly.pdbx_seq_one_letter_code
_entity_poly.pdbx_strand_id
1 'polypeptide(L)'
;MYNSIINTLNEMPETSLKSTSHLLYTIRYLYRKNKDQIIFSYIQNKAYQYISNSFYKSGKSLKNLTHQNKQLKQNVKKLQQSKDHIIHKVQQLNGSVVQLKCKQHQYISQIHAIAKHLPELKANDMKAVIKNLIMQNNKEYNLEFIKLITQVSQIEQTSFATVVTSIKTIFNFLTGNNT
;
A
#
# COMPACT_ATOMS: atom_id res chain seq x y z
N MET A 1 26.65 21.74 -59.29
CA MET A 1 25.47 22.63 -59.27
C MET A 1 25.81 24.06 -59.72
N TYR A 2 26.85 24.70 -59.16
CA TYR A 2 27.22 26.08 -59.52
C TYR A 2 27.61 26.27 -61.01
N ASN A 3 28.46 25.38 -61.56
CA ASN A 3 28.89 25.45 -62.97
C ASN A 3 27.74 25.22 -63.96
N SER A 4 26.74 24.43 -63.59
CA SER A 4 25.56 24.19 -64.42
C SER A 4 24.70 25.45 -64.54
N ILE A 5 24.55 26.20 -63.45
CA ILE A 5 23.76 27.45 -63.44
C ILE A 5 24.45 28.53 -64.25
N ILE A 6 25.78 28.64 -64.15
CA ILE A 6 26.58 29.62 -64.91
C ILE A 6 26.48 29.36 -66.41
N ASN A 7 26.60 28.10 -66.85
CA ASN A 7 26.48 27.78 -68.27
C ASN A 7 25.08 28.10 -68.82
N THR A 8 24.03 27.77 -68.06
CA THR A 8 22.65 28.11 -68.47
C THR A 8 22.40 29.62 -68.52
N LEU A 9 23.02 30.41 -67.63
CA LEU A 9 22.91 31.87 -67.65
C LEU A 9 23.63 32.48 -68.87
N ASN A 10 24.76 31.91 -69.28
CA ASN A 10 25.52 32.38 -70.44
C ASN A 10 24.82 32.10 -71.78
N GLU A 11 23.96 31.07 -71.83
CA GLU A 11 23.20 30.67 -73.02
C GLU A 11 21.83 31.37 -73.13
N MET A 12 21.42 32.16 -72.13
CA MET A 12 20.11 32.79 -72.10
C MET A 12 20.06 34.12 -72.88
N PRO A 13 18.94 34.40 -73.59
CA PRO A 13 18.71 35.69 -74.20
C PRO A 13 18.56 36.80 -73.15
N GLU A 14 18.98 38.01 -73.48
CA GLU A 14 19.18 39.14 -72.56
C GLU A 14 17.91 39.56 -71.80
N THR A 15 16.74 39.45 -72.45
CA THR A 15 15.43 39.70 -71.84
C THR A 15 15.09 38.71 -70.73
N SER A 16 15.44 37.45 -70.92
CA SER A 16 15.28 36.37 -69.94
C SER A 16 16.34 36.45 -68.85
N LEU A 17 17.55 36.94 -69.16
CA LEU A 17 18.61 37.20 -68.19
C LEU A 17 18.18 38.25 -67.15
N LYS A 18 17.56 39.34 -67.59
CA LYS A 18 17.07 40.42 -66.71
C LYS A 18 15.98 39.93 -65.75
N SER A 19 15.03 39.16 -66.26
CA SER A 19 13.93 38.58 -65.45
C SER A 19 14.47 37.54 -64.46
N THR A 20 15.43 36.72 -64.89
CA THR A 20 16.08 35.71 -64.05
C THR A 20 16.94 36.37 -62.96
N SER A 21 17.65 37.44 -63.28
CA SER A 21 18.41 38.25 -62.31
C SER A 21 17.50 38.84 -61.23
N HIS A 22 16.36 39.41 -61.63
CA HIS A 22 15.37 39.94 -60.69
C HIS A 22 14.79 38.85 -59.77
N LEU A 23 14.51 37.66 -60.33
CA LEU A 23 14.04 36.51 -59.54
C LEU A 23 15.12 36.04 -58.55
N LEU A 24 16.36 35.87 -59.00
CA LEU A 24 17.49 35.46 -58.16
C LEU A 24 17.75 36.45 -57.01
N TYR A 25 17.58 37.74 -57.28
CA TYR A 25 17.66 38.80 -56.26
C TYR A 25 16.50 38.67 -55.24
N THR A 26 15.29 38.39 -55.72
CA THR A 26 14.09 38.28 -54.88
C THR A 26 14.10 37.03 -53.99
N ILE A 27 14.67 35.91 -54.46
CA ILE A 27 14.71 34.65 -53.71
C ILE A 27 15.93 34.52 -52.80
N ARG A 28 16.71 35.59 -52.57
CA ARG A 28 17.86 35.58 -51.66
C ARG A 28 17.52 36.29 -50.35
N TYR A 29 18.15 35.85 -49.27
CA TYR A 29 18.11 36.59 -48.01
C TYR A 29 18.80 37.94 -48.17
N LEU A 30 18.05 39.03 -48.02
CA LEU A 30 18.57 40.40 -48.12
C LEU A 30 19.35 40.83 -46.86
N TYR A 31 19.10 40.19 -45.71
CA TYR A 31 19.61 40.63 -44.40
C TYR A 31 19.99 39.45 -43.48
N ARG A 32 20.82 39.72 -42.46
CA ARG A 32 21.33 38.79 -41.41
C ARG A 32 22.38 37.75 -41.88
N LYS A 33 22.72 36.81 -41.00
CA LYS A 33 23.79 35.78 -41.13
C LYS A 33 23.70 34.91 -42.40
N ASN A 34 22.53 34.83 -43.02
CA ASN A 34 22.30 34.04 -44.23
C ASN A 34 22.21 34.89 -45.51
N LYS A 35 22.69 36.15 -45.47
CA LYS A 35 22.72 37.05 -46.62
C LYS A 35 23.28 36.31 -47.85
N ASP A 36 22.63 36.51 -48.99
CA ASP A 36 22.96 35.91 -50.30
C ASP A 36 22.67 34.40 -50.43
N GLN A 37 22.18 33.72 -49.38
CA GLN A 37 21.68 32.35 -49.50
C GLN A 37 20.30 32.34 -50.16
N ILE A 38 20.07 31.36 -51.05
CA ILE A 38 18.79 31.15 -51.71
C ILE A 38 17.77 30.63 -50.68
N ILE A 39 16.68 31.37 -50.51
CA ILE A 39 15.58 31.11 -49.58
C ILE A 39 15.01 29.69 -49.76
N PHE A 40 14.97 29.20 -51.00
CA PHE A 40 14.36 27.93 -51.37
C PHE A 40 15.00 26.72 -50.66
N SER A 41 16.33 26.60 -50.64
CA SER A 41 16.99 25.44 -50.01
C SER A 41 16.83 25.46 -48.49
N TYR A 42 16.90 26.64 -47.87
CA TYR A 42 16.66 26.79 -46.43
C TYR A 42 15.22 26.41 -46.05
N ILE A 43 14.22 26.91 -46.80
CA ILE A 43 12.81 26.58 -46.56
C ILE A 43 12.55 25.09 -46.78
N GLN A 44 13.09 24.49 -47.84
CA GLN A 44 12.98 23.05 -48.08
C GLN A 44 13.59 22.24 -46.94
N ASN A 45 14.77 22.64 -46.44
CA ASN A 45 15.44 21.94 -45.35
C ASN A 45 14.67 22.11 -44.02
N LYS A 46 14.11 23.30 -43.76
CA LYS A 46 13.20 23.57 -42.63
C LYS A 46 11.91 22.77 -42.72
N ALA A 47 11.31 22.66 -43.91
CA ALA A 47 10.10 21.88 -44.14
C ALA A 47 10.38 20.37 -43.94
N TYR A 48 11.50 19.87 -44.45
CA TYR A 48 11.94 18.50 -44.24
C TYR A 48 12.20 18.20 -42.75
N GLN A 49 12.94 19.08 -42.06
CA GLN A 49 13.19 18.98 -40.62
C GLN A 49 11.89 19.00 -39.82
N TYR A 50 10.94 19.88 -40.18
CA TYR A 50 9.63 19.91 -39.55
C TYR A 50 8.89 18.60 -39.77
N ILE A 51 8.79 18.12 -41.01
CA ILE A 51 8.08 16.88 -41.36
C ILE A 51 8.70 15.67 -40.64
N SER A 52 10.03 15.57 -40.65
CA SER A 52 10.77 14.51 -39.97
C SER A 52 10.52 14.54 -38.45
N ASN A 53 10.53 15.73 -37.83
CA ASN A 53 10.32 15.87 -36.39
C ASN A 53 8.85 15.84 -35.94
N SER A 54 7.89 16.19 -36.80
CA SER A 54 6.47 16.26 -36.44
C SER A 54 5.73 14.99 -36.79
N PHE A 55 5.97 14.43 -37.98
CA PHE A 55 5.27 13.24 -38.47
C PHE A 55 6.05 11.95 -38.25
N TYR A 56 7.39 12.01 -38.28
CA TYR A 56 8.25 10.84 -38.14
C TYR A 56 8.96 10.74 -36.78
N LYS A 57 8.53 11.51 -35.77
CA LYS A 57 9.07 11.42 -34.40
C LYS A 57 9.03 9.96 -33.94
N SER A 58 10.18 9.30 -34.03
CA SER A 58 10.39 7.85 -34.01
C SER A 58 10.30 7.24 -32.61
N GLY A 59 9.56 7.88 -31.69
CA GLY A 59 9.47 7.42 -30.32
C GLY A 59 8.50 6.26 -30.13
N LYS A 60 7.40 6.20 -30.90
CA LYS A 60 6.33 5.22 -30.65
C LYS A 60 5.62 4.84 -31.95
N SER A 61 6.15 3.81 -32.63
CA SER A 61 5.42 3.14 -33.72
C SER A 61 4.01 2.78 -33.25
N LEU A 62 3.01 2.93 -34.12
CA LEU A 62 1.61 2.55 -33.86
C LEU A 62 1.51 1.14 -33.28
N LYS A 63 2.36 0.20 -33.75
CA LYS A 63 2.42 -1.17 -33.23
C LYS A 63 2.85 -1.21 -31.75
N ASN A 64 3.82 -0.40 -31.36
CA ASN A 64 4.29 -0.31 -29.97
C ASN A 64 3.20 0.29 -29.06
N LEU A 65 2.51 1.35 -29.52
CA LEU A 65 1.38 1.94 -28.79
C LEU A 65 0.25 0.93 -28.57
N THR A 66 -0.09 0.16 -29.60
CA THR A 66 -1.11 -0.89 -29.51
C THR A 66 -0.69 -1.98 -28.52
N HIS A 67 0.58 -2.38 -28.53
CA HIS A 67 1.11 -3.36 -27.59
C HIS A 67 1.05 -2.85 -26.14
N GLN A 68 1.52 -1.62 -25.89
CA GLN A 68 1.46 -0.98 -24.58
C GLN A 68 0.02 -0.85 -24.07
N ASN A 69 -0.92 -0.46 -24.93
CA ASN A 69 -2.34 -0.40 -24.58
C ASN A 69 -2.91 -1.78 -24.21
N LYS A 70 -2.52 -2.84 -24.92
CA LYS A 70 -2.95 -4.20 -24.59
C LYS A 70 -2.40 -4.65 -23.22
N GLN A 71 -1.14 -4.36 -22.93
CA GLN A 71 -0.53 -4.63 -21.62
C GLN A 71 -1.22 -3.85 -20.50
N LEU A 72 -1.48 -2.55 -20.71
CA LEU A 72 -2.19 -1.71 -19.74
C LEU A 72 -3.59 -2.26 -19.43
N LYS A 73 -4.35 -2.66 -20.46
CA LYS A 73 -5.67 -3.29 -20.26
C LYS A 73 -5.59 -4.57 -19.42
N GLN A 74 -4.58 -5.41 -19.65
CA GLN A 74 -4.36 -6.61 -18.85
C GLN A 74 -4.01 -6.29 -17.40
N ASN A 75 -3.15 -5.30 -17.18
CA ASN A 75 -2.76 -4.86 -15.84
C ASN A 75 -3.95 -4.28 -15.07
N VAL A 76 -4.77 -3.44 -15.72
CA VAL A 76 -6.00 -2.90 -15.13
C VAL A 76 -6.94 -4.03 -14.72
N LYS A 77 -7.11 -5.07 -15.56
CA LYS A 77 -7.95 -6.23 -15.21
C LYS A 77 -7.41 -6.99 -13.99
N LYS A 78 -6.10 -7.21 -13.92
CA LYS A 78 -5.46 -7.87 -12.76
C LYS A 78 -5.61 -7.05 -11.49
N LEU A 79 -5.41 -5.74 -11.57
CA LEU A 79 -5.58 -4.83 -10.43
C LEU A 79 -7.03 -4.82 -9.94
N GLN A 80 -8.00 -4.85 -10.85
CA GLN A 80 -9.42 -4.94 -10.49
C GLN A 80 -9.73 -6.23 -9.74
N GLN A 81 -9.25 -7.38 -10.24
CA GLN A 81 -9.42 -8.67 -9.55
C GLN A 81 -8.78 -8.68 -8.14
N SER A 82 -7.59 -8.10 -8.01
CA SER A 82 -6.92 -7.99 -6.72
C SER A 82 -7.70 -7.09 -5.75
N LYS A 83 -8.23 -5.97 -6.23
CA LYS A 83 -9.09 -5.07 -5.46
C LYS A 83 -10.33 -5.80 -4.96
N ASP A 84 -11.03 -6.52 -5.82
CA ASP A 84 -12.26 -7.24 -5.46
C ASP A 84 -11.97 -8.33 -4.42
N HIS A 85 -10.86 -9.06 -4.56
CA HIS A 85 -10.41 -10.04 -3.56
C HIS A 85 -10.16 -9.41 -2.19
N ILE A 86 -9.47 -8.26 -2.15
CA ILE A 86 -9.20 -7.54 -0.90
C ILE A 86 -10.50 -7.06 -0.26
N ILE A 87 -11.43 -6.52 -1.05
CA ILE A 87 -12.75 -6.07 -0.55
C ILE A 87 -13.50 -7.23 0.11
N HIS A 88 -13.56 -8.40 -0.54
CA HIS A 88 -14.21 -9.58 0.05
C HIS A 88 -13.56 -10.01 1.37
N LYS A 89 -12.23 -9.99 1.45
CA LYS A 89 -11.51 -10.35 2.67
C LYS A 89 -11.77 -9.36 3.80
N VAL A 90 -11.84 -8.06 3.50
CA VAL A 90 -12.20 -7.02 4.47
C VAL A 90 -13.63 -7.24 4.99
N GLN A 91 -14.58 -7.54 4.11
CA GLN A 91 -15.97 -7.83 4.50
C GLN A 91 -16.05 -9.06 5.42
N GLN A 92 -15.33 -10.13 5.08
CA GLN A 92 -15.28 -11.35 5.88
C GLN A 92 -14.73 -11.07 7.29
N LEU A 93 -13.59 -10.37 7.37
CA LEU A 93 -12.98 -10.01 8.65
C LEU A 93 -13.91 -9.11 9.49
N ASN A 94 -14.60 -8.16 8.85
CA ASN A 94 -15.55 -7.31 9.53
C ASN A 94 -16.72 -8.13 10.13
N GLY A 95 -17.23 -9.11 9.38
CA GLY A 95 -18.23 -10.07 9.88
C GLY A 95 -17.73 -10.84 11.10
N SER A 96 -16.48 -11.34 11.07
CA SER A 96 -15.88 -12.04 12.21
C SER A 96 -15.73 -11.14 13.44
N VAL A 97 -15.32 -9.88 13.26
CA VAL A 97 -15.21 -8.90 14.36
C VAL A 97 -16.57 -8.65 15.01
N VAL A 98 -17.63 -8.49 14.21
CA VAL A 98 -18.99 -8.32 14.74
C VAL A 98 -19.41 -9.55 15.55
N GLN A 99 -19.17 -10.76 15.05
CA GLN A 99 -19.50 -11.99 15.77
C GLN A 99 -18.74 -12.10 17.11
N LEU A 100 -17.46 -11.74 17.14
CA LEU A 100 -16.66 -11.74 18.38
C LEU A 100 -17.22 -10.76 19.42
N LYS A 101 -17.60 -9.54 18.99
CA LYS A 101 -18.25 -8.57 19.88
C LYS A 101 -19.57 -9.09 20.44
N CYS A 102 -20.39 -9.75 19.63
CA CYS A 102 -21.63 -10.37 20.09
C CYS A 102 -21.37 -11.46 21.13
N LYS A 103 -20.40 -12.36 20.88
CA LYS A 103 -20.01 -13.40 21.84
C LYS A 103 -19.49 -12.81 23.15
N GLN A 104 -18.66 -11.78 23.08
CA GLN A 104 -18.17 -11.07 24.27
C GLN A 104 -19.33 -10.53 25.10
N HIS A 105 -20.31 -9.88 24.46
CA HIS A 105 -21.48 -9.37 25.16
C HIS A 105 -22.32 -10.48 25.81
N GLN A 106 -22.47 -11.62 25.14
CA GLN A 106 -23.13 -12.81 25.70
C GLN A 106 -22.39 -13.34 26.93
N TYR A 107 -21.07 -13.49 26.89
CA TYR A 107 -20.29 -13.94 28.06
C TYR A 107 -20.39 -12.98 29.23
N ILE A 108 -20.30 -11.66 28.99
CA ILE A 108 -20.48 -10.66 30.05
C ILE A 108 -21.86 -10.79 30.69
N SER A 109 -22.90 -10.97 29.86
CA SER A 109 -24.27 -11.14 30.35
C SER A 109 -24.42 -12.42 31.19
N GLN A 110 -23.77 -13.52 30.79
CA GLN A 110 -23.74 -14.77 31.56
C GLN A 110 -23.05 -14.60 32.90
N ILE A 111 -21.88 -13.93 32.93
CA ILE A 111 -21.15 -13.63 34.18
C ILE A 111 -22.04 -12.82 35.12
N HIS A 112 -22.71 -11.78 34.62
CA HIS A 112 -23.62 -10.97 35.44
C HIS A 112 -24.80 -11.79 35.98
N ALA A 113 -25.39 -12.67 35.17
CA ALA A 113 -26.47 -13.54 35.62
C ALA A 113 -26.01 -14.48 36.74
N ILE A 114 -24.85 -15.12 36.59
CA ILE A 114 -24.26 -16.00 37.61
C ILE A 114 -23.95 -15.21 38.89
N ALA A 115 -23.31 -14.05 38.78
CA ALA A 115 -22.95 -13.21 39.92
C ALA A 115 -24.18 -12.74 40.69
N LYS A 116 -25.27 -12.40 40.00
CA LYS A 116 -26.53 -11.95 40.61
C LYS A 116 -27.26 -13.06 41.36
N HIS A 117 -27.10 -14.31 40.93
CA HIS A 117 -27.76 -15.47 41.53
C HIS A 117 -26.81 -16.29 42.42
N LEU A 118 -25.62 -15.78 42.74
CA LEU A 118 -24.68 -16.48 43.60
C LEU A 118 -25.26 -16.54 45.02
N PRO A 119 -25.59 -17.75 45.54
CA PRO A 119 -26.04 -17.87 46.92
C PRO A 119 -24.92 -17.39 47.84
N GLU A 120 -25.28 -16.79 48.98
CA GLU A 120 -24.32 -16.47 50.05
C GLU A 120 -23.49 -17.72 50.35
N LEU A 121 -22.20 -17.64 50.03
CA LEU A 121 -21.28 -18.76 50.16
C LEU A 121 -21.04 -18.98 51.65
N LYS A 122 -21.72 -19.97 52.23
CA LYS A 122 -21.48 -20.35 53.63
C LYS A 122 -20.05 -20.88 53.73
N ALA A 123 -19.36 -20.56 54.82
CA ALA A 123 -17.95 -20.93 55.00
C ALA A 123 -17.65 -22.43 54.76
N ASN A 124 -18.62 -23.30 55.06
CA ASN A 124 -18.52 -24.74 54.83
C ASN A 124 -18.53 -25.12 53.34
N ASP A 125 -19.31 -24.41 52.52
CA ASP A 125 -19.38 -24.62 51.07
C ASP A 125 -18.08 -24.16 50.41
N MET A 126 -17.52 -23.04 50.90
CA MET A 126 -16.22 -22.53 50.45
C MET A 126 -15.10 -23.51 50.75
N LYS A 127 -15.09 -24.08 51.97
CA LYS A 127 -14.11 -25.09 52.40
C LYS A 127 -14.19 -26.35 51.54
N ALA A 128 -15.40 -26.79 51.16
CA ALA A 128 -15.60 -27.96 50.31
C ALA A 128 -15.11 -27.72 48.87
N VAL A 129 -15.40 -26.56 48.30
CA VAL A 129 -14.95 -26.17 46.94
C VAL A 129 -13.42 -26.06 46.88
N ILE A 130 -12.81 -25.37 47.85
CA ILE A 130 -11.35 -25.25 47.95
C ILE A 130 -10.72 -26.64 48.10
N LYS A 131 -11.24 -27.50 48.98
CA LYS A 131 -10.74 -28.86 49.16
C LYS A 131 -10.82 -29.69 47.87
N ASN A 132 -11.91 -29.58 47.10
CA ASN A 132 -12.07 -30.29 45.83
C ASN A 132 -11.09 -29.79 44.75
N LEU A 133 -10.88 -28.49 44.63
CA LEU A 133 -9.90 -27.91 43.71
C LEU A 133 -8.46 -28.34 44.06
N ILE A 134 -8.14 -28.41 45.35
CA ILE A 134 -6.85 -28.89 45.85
C ILE A 134 -6.69 -30.40 45.58
N MET A 135 -7.75 -31.19 45.76
CA MET A 135 -7.72 -32.64 45.54
C MET A 135 -7.68 -33.05 44.05
N GLN A 136 -8.26 -32.25 43.15
CA GLN A 136 -8.21 -32.51 41.69
C GLN A 136 -6.80 -32.35 41.11
N ASN A 137 -5.90 -31.63 41.78
CA ASN A 137 -4.56 -31.33 41.28
C ASN A 137 -3.50 -32.40 41.61
N ASN A 138 -3.92 -33.67 41.78
CA ASN A 138 -3.05 -34.85 41.94
C ASN A 138 -1.87 -34.71 42.93
N LYS A 139 -2.15 -34.63 44.24
CA LYS A 139 -1.29 -34.99 45.42
C LYS A 139 0.20 -34.60 45.46
N GLU A 140 0.80 -34.01 44.44
CA GLU A 140 2.14 -33.45 44.43
C GLU A 140 2.01 -32.00 44.82
N TYR A 141 1.97 -31.80 46.13
CA TYR A 141 2.08 -30.49 46.71
C TYR A 141 3.48 -29.95 46.41
N ASN A 142 3.59 -29.13 45.36
CA ASN A 142 4.75 -28.27 45.14
C ASN A 142 5.02 -27.47 46.43
N LEU A 143 6.28 -27.30 46.80
CA LEU A 143 6.74 -26.47 47.92
C LEU A 143 6.04 -25.09 47.97
N GLU A 144 5.77 -24.49 46.80
CA GLU A 144 5.05 -23.22 46.67
C GLU A 144 3.59 -23.31 47.12
N PHE A 145 2.91 -24.44 46.87
CA PHE A 145 1.55 -24.66 47.33
C PHE A 145 1.50 -24.86 48.86
N ILE A 146 2.47 -25.58 49.43
CA ILE A 146 2.58 -25.73 50.90
C ILE A 146 2.80 -24.36 51.55
N LYS A 147 3.74 -23.58 51.01
CA LYS A 147 4.06 -22.23 51.47
C LYS A 147 2.84 -21.30 51.40
N LEU A 148 2.06 -21.42 50.33
CA LEU A 148 0.81 -20.68 50.15
C LEU A 148 -0.22 -21.02 51.23
N ILE A 149 -0.48 -22.30 51.48
CA ILE A 149 -1.43 -22.74 52.52
C ILE A 149 -0.97 -22.32 53.92
N THR A 150 0.33 -22.39 54.20
CA THR A 150 0.90 -21.92 55.47
C THR A 150 0.69 -20.43 55.66
N GLN A 151 0.92 -19.62 54.63
CA GLN A 151 0.70 -18.17 54.68
C GLN A 151 -0.78 -17.85 54.89
N VAL A 152 -1.68 -18.54 54.18
CA VAL A 152 -3.13 -18.36 54.33
C VAL A 152 -3.61 -18.71 55.73
N SER A 153 -3.09 -19.78 56.33
CA SER A 153 -3.43 -20.16 57.71
C SER A 153 -2.93 -19.15 58.75
N GLN A 154 -1.98 -18.28 58.40
CA GLN A 154 -1.41 -17.24 59.27
C GLN A 154 -2.00 -15.84 59.00
N ILE A 155 -2.92 -15.70 58.04
CA ILE A 155 -3.55 -14.41 57.68
C ILE A 155 -4.27 -13.77 58.86
N GLU A 156 -4.89 -14.56 59.73
CA GLU A 156 -5.56 -14.04 60.95
C GLU A 156 -4.56 -13.54 62.01
N GLN A 157 -3.27 -13.86 61.86
CA GLN A 157 -2.20 -13.51 62.81
C GLN A 157 -1.18 -12.51 62.23
N THR A 158 -1.41 -11.97 61.03
CA THR A 158 -0.42 -11.14 60.31
C THR A 158 -0.99 -9.83 59.79
N SER A 159 -0.08 -8.90 59.43
CA SER A 159 -0.44 -7.55 58.98
C SER A 159 -1.21 -7.54 57.66
N PHE A 160 -2.04 -6.52 57.44
CA PHE A 160 -2.84 -6.34 56.22
C PHE A 160 -2.01 -6.44 54.92
N ALA A 161 -0.78 -5.93 54.92
CA ALA A 161 0.13 -6.00 53.77
C ALA A 161 0.52 -7.46 53.41
N THR A 162 0.68 -8.31 54.43
CA THR A 162 0.95 -9.74 54.26
C THR A 162 -0.27 -10.45 53.67
N VAL A 163 -1.47 -10.11 54.14
CA VAL A 163 -2.74 -10.65 53.63
C VAL A 163 -2.93 -10.34 52.14
N VAL A 164 -2.69 -9.10 51.72
CA VAL A 164 -2.79 -8.69 50.31
C VAL A 164 -1.80 -9.45 49.43
N THR A 165 -0.58 -9.67 49.95
CA THR A 165 0.47 -10.40 49.22
C THR A 165 0.11 -11.87 49.09
N SER A 166 -0.38 -12.52 50.16
CA SER A 166 -0.83 -13.91 50.12
C SER A 166 -2.01 -14.11 49.17
N ILE A 167 -3.01 -13.23 49.18
CA ILE A 167 -4.15 -13.28 48.24
C ILE A 167 -3.64 -13.17 46.79
N LYS A 168 -2.69 -12.28 46.52
CA LYS A 168 -2.09 -12.11 45.19
C LYS A 168 -1.32 -13.36 44.74
N THR A 169 -0.60 -14.01 45.65
CA THR A 169 0.10 -15.27 45.37
C THR A 169 -0.88 -16.41 45.08
N ILE A 170 -1.99 -16.50 45.82
CA ILE A 170 -3.04 -17.51 45.56
C ILE A 170 -3.65 -17.30 44.19
N PHE A 171 -3.99 -16.05 43.88
CA PHE A 171 -4.57 -15.69 42.59
C PHE A 171 -3.64 -16.07 41.43
N ASN A 172 -2.36 -15.72 41.52
CA ASN A 172 -1.37 -16.04 40.49
C ASN A 172 -1.21 -17.55 40.29
N PHE A 173 -1.17 -18.32 41.39
CA PHE A 173 -1.10 -19.79 41.35
C PHE A 173 -2.33 -20.39 40.64
N LEU A 174 -3.54 -19.92 40.96
CA LEU A 174 -4.77 -20.42 40.35
C LEU A 174 -4.93 -20.02 38.87
N THR A 175 -4.36 -18.88 38.46
CA THR A 175 -4.44 -18.41 37.08
C THR A 175 -3.27 -18.86 36.19
N GLY A 176 -2.26 -19.54 36.75
CA GLY A 176 -1.03 -19.94 36.03
C GLY A 176 -0.16 -18.76 35.59
N ASN A 177 -0.38 -17.57 36.15
CA ASN A 177 0.39 -16.37 35.86
C ASN A 177 1.64 -16.37 36.76
N ASN A 178 2.61 -17.20 36.42
CA ASN A 178 3.91 -17.20 37.05
C ASN A 178 4.72 -16.05 36.42
N THR A 179 4.79 -14.91 37.09
CA THR A 179 5.90 -13.96 36.92
C THR A 179 7.12 -14.45 37.66
#